data_AF-A0A660MN54-F1
#
_entry.id   AF-A0A660MN54-F1
#
_cell.length_a   1.000
_cell.length_b   1.000
_cell.length_c   1.000
_cell.angle_alpha   90.00
_cell.angle_beta   90.00
_cell.angle_gamma   90.00
#
_symmetry.space_group_name_H-M   'P 1'
#
loop_
_entity.id
_entity.type
_entity.pdbx_description
1 polymer ?
#
loop_
_entity_poly.entity_id
_entity_poly.type
_entity_poly.pdbx_seq_one_letter_code
_entity_poly.pdbx_strand_id
1 'polypeptide(L)'
;MVYIPESLIDEIEELKELGKFDEAINLVNSILSRDPRNEDAILQIADIQYRKGEIGKADKAVDFLNAQKKHNDPLGLYIKGLLEMEKNNRKEARKYLSKAMEMTNGTNHEILRCYGLCEYWYGNRSKGLEYLKDAFALDCKDAEVIYNLIQMYILEQEYKKAQEMISYFNKHQASLKFVDKKLDFYLTKISLFEKFIKAKKLFQLRK
;
A
#
# COMPACT_ATOMS: atom_id res chain seq x y z
N MET A 1 -20.91 13.67 -14.39
CA MET A 1 -20.16 13.20 -13.22
C MET A 1 -20.78 13.84 -12.01
N VAL A 2 -21.39 13.07 -11.12
CA VAL A 2 -21.96 13.62 -9.88
C VAL A 2 -20.80 14.02 -8.97
N TYR A 3 -20.72 15.31 -8.63
CA TYR A 3 -19.75 15.82 -7.67
C TYR A 3 -20.01 15.21 -6.29
N ILE A 4 -18.99 14.60 -5.69
CA ILE A 4 -19.04 14.13 -4.30
C ILE A 4 -18.54 15.30 -3.44
N PRO A 5 -19.35 15.81 -2.50
CA PRO A 5 -18.90 16.87 -1.59
C PRO A 5 -17.67 16.43 -0.79
N GLU A 6 -16.68 17.30 -0.65
CA GLU A 6 -15.47 17.01 0.16
C GLU A 6 -15.83 16.55 1.58
N SER A 7 -16.85 17.18 2.19
CA SER A 7 -17.33 16.80 3.52
C SER A 7 -17.81 15.34 3.60
N LEU A 8 -18.35 14.79 2.51
CA LEU A 8 -18.81 13.40 2.47
C LEU A 8 -17.63 12.44 2.29
N ILE A 9 -16.59 12.85 1.55
CA ILE A 9 -15.35 12.10 1.43
C ILE A 9 -14.67 12.01 2.80
N ASP A 10 -14.55 13.15 3.49
CA ASP A 10 -13.95 13.21 4.83
C ASP A 10 -14.69 12.30 5.84
N GLU A 11 -16.03 12.29 5.80
CA GLU A 11 -16.85 11.41 6.64
C GLU A 11 -16.62 9.92 6.31
N ILE A 12 -16.51 9.56 5.02
CA ILE A 12 -16.19 8.19 4.59
C ILE A 12 -14.81 7.78 5.10
N GLU A 13 -13.81 8.66 4.99
CA GLU A 13 -12.45 8.41 5.51
C GLU A 13 -12.47 8.22 7.03
N GLU A 14 -13.14 9.09 7.77
CA GLU A 14 -13.26 8.96 9.24
C GLU A 14 -13.92 7.64 9.65
N LEU A 15 -15.01 7.24 8.98
CA LEU A 15 -15.68 5.97 9.26
C LEU A 15 -14.78 4.77 8.97
N LYS A 16 -13.97 4.82 7.89
CA LYS A 16 -12.96 3.79 7.60
C LYS A 16 -11.90 3.71 8.69
N GLU A 17 -11.42 4.85 9.19
CA GLU A 17 -10.44 4.90 10.27
C GLU A 17 -10.99 4.34 11.59
N LEU A 18 -12.27 4.58 11.86
CA LEU A 18 -12.98 4.04 13.05
C LEU A 18 -13.36 2.56 12.88
N GLY A 19 -13.11 1.95 11.72
CA GLY A 19 -13.51 0.57 11.43
C GLY A 19 -15.02 0.39 11.23
N LYS A 20 -15.76 1.49 11.08
CA LYS A 20 -17.21 1.52 10.85
C LYS A 20 -17.54 1.30 9.37
N PHE A 21 -17.06 0.18 8.84
CA PHE A 21 -17.10 -0.10 7.41
C PHE A 21 -18.52 -0.17 6.83
N ASP A 22 -19.49 -0.65 7.60
CA ASP A 22 -20.89 -0.73 7.14
C ASP A 22 -21.54 0.64 7.03
N GLU A 23 -21.25 1.57 7.95
CA GLU A 23 -21.68 2.96 7.86
C GLU A 23 -21.05 3.64 6.64
N ALA A 24 -19.74 3.45 6.41
CA ALA A 24 -19.04 3.97 5.24
C ALA A 24 -19.63 3.45 3.91
N ILE A 25 -19.92 2.14 3.83
CA ILE A 25 -20.55 1.54 2.65
C ILE A 25 -21.93 2.15 2.39
N ASN A 26 -22.72 2.43 3.42
CA ASN A 26 -24.03 3.06 3.26
C ASN A 26 -23.93 4.46 2.65
N LEU A 27 -22.95 5.27 3.09
CA LEU A 27 -22.68 6.59 2.51
C LEU A 27 -22.28 6.46 1.04
N VAL A 28 -21.35 5.55 0.73
CA VAL A 28 -20.89 5.34 -0.66
C VAL A 28 -22.02 4.81 -1.55
N ASN A 29 -22.88 3.91 -1.06
CA ASN A 29 -24.04 3.43 -1.78
C ASN A 29 -25.05 4.54 -2.09
N SER A 30 -25.17 5.56 -1.22
CA SER A 30 -26.01 6.74 -1.50
C SER A 30 -25.51 7.51 -2.73
N ILE A 31 -24.19 7.55 -2.95
CA ILE A 31 -23.58 8.14 -4.14
C ILE A 31 -23.87 7.25 -5.36
N LEU A 32 -23.60 5.95 -5.25
CA LEU A 32 -23.80 4.99 -6.33
C LEU A 32 -25.28 4.86 -6.75
N SER A 33 -26.23 5.11 -5.84
CA SER A 33 -27.66 5.12 -6.18
C SER A 33 -28.03 6.25 -7.15
N ARG A 34 -27.27 7.35 -7.14
CA ARG A 34 -27.46 8.51 -8.03
C ARG A 34 -26.63 8.37 -9.30
N ASP A 35 -25.41 7.86 -9.15
CA ASP A 35 -24.47 7.61 -10.24
C ASP A 35 -23.80 6.24 -10.08
N PRO A 36 -24.41 5.17 -10.62
CA PRO A 36 -23.86 3.80 -10.51
C PRO A 36 -22.51 3.60 -11.18
N ARG A 37 -22.05 4.57 -11.98
CA ARG A 37 -20.78 4.56 -12.69
C ARG A 37 -19.78 5.56 -12.11
N ASN A 38 -20.05 6.12 -10.94
CA ASN A 38 -19.13 7.01 -10.28
C ASN A 38 -17.86 6.26 -9.85
N GLU A 39 -16.74 6.60 -10.48
CA GLU A 39 -15.46 5.89 -10.32
C GLU A 39 -14.93 6.01 -8.89
N ASP A 40 -14.95 7.21 -8.32
CA ASP A 40 -14.44 7.49 -6.98
C ASP A 40 -15.24 6.70 -5.93
N ALA A 41 -16.56 6.63 -6.08
CA ALA A 41 -17.41 5.83 -5.19
C ALA A 41 -17.13 4.33 -5.32
N ILE A 42 -16.90 3.81 -6.54
CA ILE A 42 -16.53 2.39 -6.72
C ILE A 42 -15.16 2.09 -6.08
N LEU A 43 -14.20 3.00 -6.21
CA LEU A 43 -12.89 2.90 -5.57
C LEU A 43 -13.02 2.91 -4.04
N GLN A 44 -13.87 3.76 -3.49
CA GLN A 44 -14.18 3.78 -2.06
C GLN A 44 -14.78 2.46 -1.60
N ILE A 45 -15.72 1.85 -2.36
CA ILE A 45 -16.20 0.49 -2.04
C ILE A 45 -15.07 -0.53 -2.05
N ALA A 46 -14.18 -0.49 -3.05
CA ALA A 46 -13.07 -1.43 -3.13
C ALA A 46 -12.13 -1.32 -1.91
N ASP A 47 -11.75 -0.10 -1.52
CA ASP A 47 -10.92 0.16 -0.34
C ASP A 47 -11.62 -0.27 0.97
N ILE A 48 -12.89 0.06 1.16
CA ILE A 48 -13.63 -0.34 2.37
C ILE A 48 -13.73 -1.87 2.47
N GLN A 49 -14.07 -2.56 1.37
CA GLN A 49 -14.16 -4.03 1.36
C GLN A 49 -12.79 -4.67 1.60
N TYR A 50 -11.72 -4.08 1.06
CA TYR A 50 -10.35 -4.51 1.31
C TYR A 50 -9.98 -4.39 2.79
N ARG A 51 -10.21 -3.21 3.41
CA ARG A 51 -9.94 -2.97 4.84
C ARG A 51 -10.78 -3.85 5.77
N LYS A 52 -11.98 -4.21 5.34
CA LYS A 52 -12.86 -5.18 6.04
C LYS A 52 -12.38 -6.63 5.92
N GLY A 53 -11.39 -6.92 5.05
CA GLY A 53 -10.88 -8.27 4.77
C GLY A 53 -11.71 -9.05 3.74
N GLU A 54 -12.68 -8.40 3.10
CA GLU A 54 -13.59 -8.99 2.11
C GLU A 54 -12.96 -8.92 0.71
N ILE A 55 -11.79 -9.53 0.54
CA ILE A 55 -10.95 -9.44 -0.68
C ILE A 55 -11.75 -9.77 -1.95
N GLY A 56 -12.62 -10.78 -1.91
CA GLY A 56 -13.45 -11.14 -3.07
C GLY A 56 -14.50 -10.09 -3.46
N LYS A 57 -14.98 -9.27 -2.51
CA LYS A 57 -15.89 -8.15 -2.80
C LYS A 57 -15.13 -6.95 -3.35
N ALA A 58 -13.96 -6.65 -2.79
CA ALA A 58 -13.06 -5.63 -3.32
C ALA A 58 -12.69 -5.93 -4.78
N ASP A 59 -12.38 -7.20 -5.08
CA ASP A 59 -12.02 -7.67 -6.42
C ASP A 59 -13.14 -7.42 -7.45
N LYS A 60 -14.39 -7.70 -7.07
CA LYS A 60 -15.57 -7.45 -7.91
C LYS A 60 -15.81 -5.97 -8.18
N ALA A 61 -15.60 -5.10 -7.18
CA ALA A 61 -15.72 -3.66 -7.35
C ALA A 61 -14.71 -3.14 -8.38
N VAL A 62 -13.47 -3.63 -8.32
CA VAL A 62 -12.40 -3.26 -9.26
C VAL A 62 -12.66 -3.83 -10.66
N ASP A 63 -13.21 -5.04 -10.78
CA ASP A 63 -13.65 -5.57 -12.08
C ASP A 63 -14.72 -4.71 -12.72
N PHE A 64 -15.70 -4.27 -11.92
CA PHE A 64 -16.74 -3.37 -12.38
C PHE A 64 -16.18 -2.03 -12.84
N LEU A 65 -15.23 -1.45 -12.10
CA LEU A 65 -14.53 -0.22 -12.51
C LEU A 65 -13.78 -0.42 -13.84
N ASN A 66 -13.00 -1.50 -13.96
CA ASN A 66 -12.19 -1.78 -15.15
C ASN A 66 -13.04 -2.03 -16.41
N ALA A 67 -14.21 -2.63 -16.26
CA ALA A 67 -15.16 -2.84 -17.35
C ALA A 67 -15.68 -1.51 -17.93
N GLN A 68 -15.75 -0.44 -17.12
CA GLN A 68 -16.20 0.88 -17.58
C GLN A 68 -15.15 1.61 -18.42
N LYS A 69 -13.86 1.50 -18.03
CA LYS A 69 -12.74 2.20 -18.69
C LYS A 69 -12.20 1.51 -19.95
N LYS A 70 -12.92 0.53 -20.52
CA LYS A 70 -12.45 -0.28 -21.67
C LYS A 70 -11.06 -0.91 -21.42
N HIS A 71 -10.84 -1.46 -20.23
CA HIS A 71 -9.68 -2.28 -19.88
C HIS A 71 -8.29 -1.66 -20.12
N ASN A 72 -7.84 -0.63 -19.38
CA ASN A 72 -6.41 -0.31 -19.20
C ASN A 72 -6.16 0.90 -18.29
N ASP A 73 -6.71 0.93 -17.07
CA ASP A 73 -6.39 2.00 -16.11
C ASP A 73 -5.23 1.56 -15.22
N PRO A 74 -4.11 2.32 -15.09
CA PRO A 74 -3.01 1.93 -14.23
C PRO A 74 -3.44 1.74 -12.77
N LEU A 75 -4.40 2.55 -12.30
CA LEU A 75 -4.95 2.44 -10.95
C LEU A 75 -5.71 1.12 -10.75
N GLY A 76 -6.58 0.75 -11.69
CA GLY A 76 -7.31 -0.52 -11.63
C GLY A 76 -6.38 -1.74 -11.69
N LEU A 77 -5.31 -1.67 -12.49
CA LEU A 77 -4.27 -2.71 -12.53
C LEU A 77 -3.47 -2.79 -11.23
N TYR A 78 -3.12 -1.64 -10.66
CA TYR A 78 -2.44 -1.55 -9.37
C TYR A 78 -3.25 -2.22 -8.26
N ILE A 79 -4.54 -1.88 -8.14
CA ILE A 79 -5.41 -2.46 -7.10
C ILE A 79 -5.59 -3.97 -7.32
N LYS A 80 -5.76 -4.44 -8.56
CA LYS A 80 -5.77 -5.89 -8.85
C LYS A 80 -4.47 -6.56 -8.40
N GLY A 81 -3.35 -5.91 -8.64
CA GLY A 81 -2.04 -6.32 -8.16
C GLY A 81 -2.00 -6.51 -6.64
N LEU A 82 -2.46 -5.51 -5.88
CA LEU A 82 -2.55 -5.56 -4.42
C LEU A 82 -3.44 -6.71 -3.93
N LEU A 83 -4.63 -6.87 -4.52
CA LEU A 83 -5.55 -7.92 -4.12
C LEU A 83 -4.98 -9.32 -4.37
N GLU A 84 -4.25 -9.52 -5.46
CA GLU A 84 -3.55 -10.79 -5.71
C GLU A 84 -2.36 -11.00 -4.77
N MET A 85 -1.69 -9.92 -4.29
CA MET A 85 -0.68 -10.04 -3.24
C MET A 85 -1.29 -10.53 -1.93
N GLU A 86 -2.44 -10.02 -1.52
CA GLU A 86 -3.16 -10.48 -0.33
C GLU A 86 -3.63 -11.93 -0.45
N LYS A 87 -4.02 -12.36 -1.66
CA LYS A 87 -4.32 -13.77 -1.96
C LYS A 87 -3.06 -14.66 -2.01
N ASN A 88 -1.86 -14.09 -1.84
CA ASN A 88 -0.55 -14.72 -2.02
C ASN A 88 -0.33 -15.31 -3.44
N ASN A 89 -1.09 -14.81 -4.42
CA ASN A 89 -1.00 -15.18 -5.83
C ASN A 89 0.08 -14.34 -6.54
N ARG A 90 1.33 -14.52 -6.12
CA ARG A 90 2.47 -13.67 -6.53
C ARG A 90 2.65 -13.56 -8.05
N LYS A 91 2.31 -14.61 -8.79
CA LYS A 91 2.43 -14.63 -10.26
C LYS A 91 1.43 -13.66 -10.92
N GLU A 92 0.17 -13.69 -10.51
CA GLU A 92 -0.85 -12.78 -11.06
C GLU A 92 -0.66 -11.36 -10.54
N ALA A 93 -0.31 -11.19 -9.26
CA ALA A 93 0.06 -9.89 -8.70
C ALA A 93 1.15 -9.21 -9.54
N ARG A 94 2.21 -9.95 -9.86
CA ARG A 94 3.33 -9.47 -10.66
C ARG A 94 2.88 -9.03 -12.05
N LYS A 95 2.02 -9.80 -12.72
CA LYS A 95 1.50 -9.49 -14.05
C LYS A 95 0.68 -8.19 -14.07
N TYR A 96 -0.15 -7.97 -13.05
CA TYR A 96 -0.94 -6.75 -12.95
C TYR A 96 -0.06 -5.54 -12.61
N LEU A 97 0.83 -5.68 -11.62
CA LEU A 97 1.72 -4.60 -11.16
C LEU A 97 2.76 -4.21 -12.21
N SER A 98 3.32 -5.17 -12.96
CA SER A 98 4.27 -4.87 -14.03
C SER A 98 3.61 -4.01 -15.12
N LYS A 99 2.38 -4.35 -15.50
CA LYS A 99 1.61 -3.58 -16.48
C LYS A 99 1.27 -2.19 -15.97
N ALA A 100 0.86 -2.07 -14.70
CA ALA A 100 0.61 -0.76 -14.08
C ALA A 100 1.88 0.11 -14.04
N MET A 101 3.03 -0.49 -13.72
CA MET A 101 4.32 0.18 -13.68
C MET A 101 4.76 0.65 -15.07
N GLU A 102 4.63 -0.20 -16.10
CA GLU A 102 4.91 0.15 -17.49
C GLU A 102 4.05 1.32 -17.97
N MET A 103 2.75 1.31 -17.66
CA MET A 103 1.82 2.38 -18.08
C MET A 103 2.08 3.71 -17.38
N THR A 104 2.66 3.69 -16.18
CA THR A 104 3.05 4.91 -15.46
C THR A 104 4.52 5.28 -15.70
N ASN A 105 5.21 4.57 -16.60
CA ASN A 105 6.64 4.73 -16.87
C ASN A 105 7.51 4.67 -15.58
N GLY A 106 7.08 3.91 -14.58
CA GLY A 106 7.76 3.81 -13.29
C GLY A 106 7.81 5.12 -12.48
N THR A 107 6.96 6.11 -12.77
CA THR A 107 6.98 7.42 -12.08
C THR A 107 6.08 7.48 -10.84
N ASN A 108 5.24 6.47 -10.62
CA ASN A 108 4.38 6.38 -9.45
C ASN A 108 5.06 5.52 -8.36
N HIS A 109 5.42 6.14 -7.23
CA HIS A 109 6.15 5.47 -6.15
C HIS A 109 5.35 4.34 -5.50
N GLU A 110 4.02 4.44 -5.39
CA GLU A 110 3.18 3.41 -4.77
C GLU A 110 3.12 2.13 -5.61
N ILE A 111 2.93 2.30 -6.91
CA ILE A 111 2.94 1.19 -7.88
C ILE A 111 4.32 0.53 -7.89
N LEU A 112 5.39 1.35 -7.92
CA LEU A 112 6.76 0.86 -7.94
C LEU A 112 7.12 0.13 -6.63
N ARG A 113 6.67 0.65 -5.48
CA ARG A 113 6.80 0.01 -4.16
C ARG A 113 6.15 -1.37 -4.16
N CYS A 114 4.90 -1.46 -4.59
CA CYS A 114 4.16 -2.73 -4.58
C CYS A 114 4.72 -3.73 -5.58
N TYR A 115 5.14 -3.27 -6.76
CA TYR A 115 5.85 -4.12 -7.72
C TYR A 115 7.17 -4.63 -7.15
N GLY A 116 7.95 -3.77 -6.48
CA GLY A 116 9.18 -4.14 -5.79
C GLY A 116 8.97 -5.20 -4.71
N LEU A 117 7.94 -5.03 -3.87
CA LEU A 117 7.54 -6.07 -2.89
C LEU A 117 7.16 -7.37 -3.60
N CYS A 118 6.35 -7.31 -4.64
CA CYS A 118 5.91 -8.49 -5.38
C CYS A 118 7.11 -9.25 -5.98
N GLU A 119 8.06 -8.55 -6.61
CA GLU A 119 9.30 -9.12 -7.15
C GLU A 119 10.15 -9.77 -6.05
N TYR A 120 10.28 -9.10 -4.91
CA TYR A 120 11.01 -9.63 -3.75
C TYR A 120 10.42 -10.96 -3.28
N TRP A 121 9.09 -11.01 -3.08
CA TRP A 121 8.39 -12.22 -2.63
C TRP A 121 8.29 -13.31 -3.70
N TYR A 122 8.33 -12.94 -4.98
CA TYR A 122 8.38 -13.87 -6.10
C TYR A 122 9.75 -14.59 -6.18
N GLY A 123 10.80 -14.03 -5.58
CA GLY A 123 12.14 -14.60 -5.49
C GLY A 123 13.23 -13.73 -6.10
N ASN A 124 12.86 -12.65 -6.79
CA ASN A 124 13.80 -11.70 -7.40
C ASN A 124 14.23 -10.64 -6.38
N ARG A 125 14.77 -11.09 -5.24
CA ARG A 125 15.02 -10.25 -4.05
C ARG A 125 15.83 -8.98 -4.34
N SER A 126 16.92 -9.11 -5.11
CA SER A 126 17.77 -7.95 -5.48
C SER A 126 17.00 -6.89 -6.25
N LYS A 127 16.25 -7.30 -7.28
CA LYS A 127 15.43 -6.39 -8.10
C LYS A 127 14.30 -5.76 -7.29
N GLY A 128 13.63 -6.56 -6.45
CA GLY A 128 12.59 -6.05 -5.57
C GLY A 128 13.10 -4.95 -4.64
N LEU A 129 14.31 -5.12 -4.10
CA LEU A 129 14.96 -4.11 -3.27
C LEU A 129 15.42 -2.87 -4.05
N GLU A 130 15.86 -3.03 -5.31
CA GLU A 130 16.15 -1.90 -6.21
C GLU A 130 14.89 -1.06 -6.45
N TYR A 131 13.78 -1.68 -6.83
CA TYR A 131 12.51 -0.97 -7.04
C TYR A 131 12.01 -0.25 -5.78
N LEU A 132 12.21 -0.82 -4.59
CA LEU A 132 11.88 -0.13 -3.34
C LEU A 132 12.74 1.10 -3.09
N LYS A 133 14.02 1.06 -3.47
CA LYS A 133 14.91 2.24 -3.39
C LYS A 133 14.52 3.30 -4.41
N ASP A 134 14.13 2.88 -5.62
CA ASP A 134 13.65 3.80 -6.65
C ASP A 134 12.33 4.46 -6.20
N ALA A 135 11.41 3.70 -5.59
CA ALA A 135 10.19 4.24 -5.00
C ALA A 135 10.51 5.28 -3.90
N PHE A 136 11.51 5.03 -3.07
CA PHE A 136 11.99 5.99 -2.06
C PHE A 136 12.62 7.24 -2.69
N ALA A 137 13.33 7.10 -3.82
CA ALA A 137 13.88 8.24 -4.54
C ALA A 137 12.79 9.11 -5.18
N LEU A 138 11.67 8.51 -5.61
CA LEU A 138 10.51 9.21 -6.15
C LEU A 138 9.73 9.97 -5.06
N ASP A 139 9.44 9.33 -3.93
CA ASP A 139 8.87 10.01 -2.76
C ASP A 139 9.49 9.49 -1.45
N CYS A 140 10.47 10.25 -0.95
CA CYS A 140 11.14 9.94 0.31
C CYS A 140 10.32 10.28 1.57
N LYS A 141 9.12 10.85 1.40
CA LYS A 141 8.20 11.15 2.51
C LYS A 141 7.14 10.09 2.73
N ASP A 142 7.00 9.11 1.83
CA ASP A 142 6.05 8.01 2.02
C ASP A 142 6.52 7.09 3.16
N ALA A 143 5.77 7.10 4.27
CA ALA A 143 6.05 6.28 5.44
C ALA A 143 6.02 4.77 5.14
N GLU A 144 5.17 4.32 4.21
CA GLU A 144 5.03 2.92 3.84
C GLU A 144 6.25 2.44 3.04
N VAL A 145 6.79 3.27 2.14
CA VAL A 145 8.05 2.98 1.42
C VAL A 145 9.20 2.79 2.41
N ILE A 146 9.36 3.74 3.34
CA ILE A 146 10.43 3.70 4.35
C ILE A 146 10.28 2.44 5.22
N TYR A 147 9.06 2.15 5.66
CA TYR A 147 8.74 0.97 6.45
C TYR A 147 9.08 -0.33 5.70
N ASN A 148 8.72 -0.44 4.42
CA ASN A 148 9.04 -1.61 3.60
C ASN A 148 10.55 -1.76 3.41
N LEU A 149 11.31 -0.68 3.20
CA LEU A 149 12.77 -0.74 3.14
C LEU A 149 13.39 -1.25 4.45
N ILE A 150 12.93 -0.75 5.61
CA ILE A 150 13.38 -1.25 6.92
C ILE A 150 13.12 -2.76 7.02
N GLN A 151 11.91 -3.20 6.67
CA GLN A 151 11.53 -4.60 6.72
C GLN A 151 12.43 -5.47 5.81
N MET A 152 12.64 -5.05 4.56
CA MET A 152 13.47 -5.81 3.62
C MET A 152 14.93 -5.87 4.07
N TYR A 153 15.50 -4.76 4.54
CA TYR A 153 16.88 -4.77 5.07
C TYR A 153 17.03 -5.69 6.29
N ILE A 154 16.00 -5.81 7.15
CA ILE A 154 16.04 -6.77 8.27
C ILE A 154 16.02 -8.21 7.77
N LEU A 155 15.18 -8.52 6.77
CA LEU A 155 15.08 -9.86 6.19
C LEU A 155 16.37 -10.28 5.48
N GLU A 156 17.04 -9.33 4.82
CA GLU A 156 18.35 -9.53 4.18
C GLU A 156 19.54 -9.44 5.18
N GLN A 157 19.25 -9.30 6.48
CA GLN A 157 20.26 -9.18 7.55
C GLN A 157 21.18 -7.95 7.40
N GLU A 158 20.78 -6.98 6.60
CA GLU A 158 21.45 -5.69 6.40
C GLU A 158 21.10 -4.71 7.53
N TYR A 159 21.36 -5.12 8.77
CA TYR A 159 20.91 -4.41 9.98
C TYR A 159 21.41 -2.97 10.08
N LYS A 160 22.57 -2.66 9.49
CA LYS A 160 23.10 -1.29 9.46
C LYS A 160 22.19 -0.37 8.62
N LYS A 161 21.81 -0.81 7.41
CA LYS A 161 20.90 -0.06 6.53
C LYS A 161 19.50 0.04 7.12
N ALA A 162 19.02 -1.01 7.77
CA ALA A 162 17.77 -0.96 8.51
C ALA A 162 17.79 0.13 9.59
N GLN A 163 18.87 0.25 10.37
CA GLN A 163 19.02 1.29 11.39
C GLN A 163 19.13 2.71 10.80
N GLU A 164 19.78 2.85 9.64
CA GLU A 164 19.84 4.12 8.91
C GLU A 164 18.43 4.58 8.50
N MET A 165 17.62 3.67 7.94
CA MET A 165 16.24 3.98 7.56
C MET A 165 15.31 4.22 8.75
N ILE A 166 15.50 3.51 9.88
CA ILE A 166 14.78 3.80 11.14
C ILE A 166 15.13 5.20 11.64
N SER A 167 16.41 5.56 11.62
CA SER A 167 16.87 6.90 12.02
C SER A 167 16.29 7.97 11.10
N TYR A 168 16.23 7.70 9.79
CA TYR A 168 15.58 8.57 8.82
C TYR A 168 14.09 8.76 9.16
N PHE A 169 13.34 7.67 9.37
CA PHE A 169 11.93 7.72 9.74
C PHE A 169 11.69 8.60 10.97
N ASN A 170 12.44 8.35 12.05
CA ASN A 170 12.29 9.09 13.32
C ASN A 170 12.66 10.58 13.16
N LYS A 171 13.70 10.90 12.38
CA LYS A 171 14.13 12.29 12.14
C LYS A 171 13.11 13.08 11.32
N HIS A 172 12.47 12.43 10.35
CA HIS A 172 11.61 13.09 9.37
C HIS A 172 10.11 12.97 9.68
N GLN A 173 9.74 12.38 10.82
CA GLN A 173 8.38 12.03 11.24
C GLN A 173 7.33 13.14 10.98
N ALA A 174 7.63 14.39 11.31
CA ALA A 174 6.72 15.53 11.12
C ALA A 174 6.43 15.87 9.64
N SER A 175 7.25 15.39 8.72
CA SER A 175 7.13 15.62 7.28
C SER A 175 6.71 14.38 6.48
N LEU A 176 6.58 13.22 7.15
CA LEU A 176 6.16 11.99 6.51
C LEU A 176 4.67 12.02 6.19
N LYS A 177 4.32 11.37 5.08
CA LYS A 177 2.95 11.15 4.64
C LYS A 177 2.50 9.78 5.13
N PHE A 178 1.30 9.74 5.69
CA PHE A 178 0.66 8.54 6.23
C PHE A 178 -0.63 8.32 5.46
N VAL A 179 -0.62 7.43 4.46
CA VAL A 179 -1.77 7.21 3.57
C VAL A 179 -2.69 6.14 4.17
N ASP A 180 -2.20 4.93 4.38
CA ASP A 180 -3.07 3.81 4.74
C ASP A 180 -3.23 3.61 6.25
N LYS A 181 -2.19 3.96 7.01
CA LYS A 181 -2.04 3.62 8.42
C LYS A 181 -1.57 4.84 9.21
N LYS A 182 -2.01 4.95 10.46
CA LYS A 182 -1.58 6.05 11.34
C LYS A 182 -0.14 5.86 11.80
N LEU A 183 0.49 6.96 12.17
CA LEU A 183 1.85 6.99 12.71
C LEU A 183 2.11 5.94 13.80
N ASP A 184 1.16 5.75 14.73
CA ASP A 184 1.28 4.81 15.85
C ASP A 184 1.49 3.35 15.40
N PHE A 185 0.91 2.96 14.27
CA PHE A 185 1.14 1.65 13.66
C PHE A 185 2.63 1.46 13.35
N TYR A 186 3.21 2.45 12.66
CA TYR A 186 4.62 2.40 12.26
C TYR A 186 5.55 2.43 13.46
N LEU A 187 5.31 3.32 14.43
CA LEU A 187 6.12 3.41 15.66
C LEU A 187 6.13 2.09 16.42
N THR A 188 4.98 1.43 16.55
CA THR A 188 4.88 0.12 17.20
C THR A 188 5.72 -0.92 16.48
N LYS A 189 5.64 -1.01 15.15
CA LYS A 189 6.40 -1.98 14.37
C LYS A 189 7.90 -1.67 14.36
N ILE A 190 8.28 -0.41 14.20
CA ILE A 190 9.68 0.04 14.21
C ILE A 190 10.33 -0.25 15.56
N SER A 191 9.63 -0.01 16.68
CA SER A 191 10.13 -0.37 18.00
C SER A 191 10.44 -1.87 18.14
N LEU A 192 9.60 -2.74 17.56
CA LEU A 192 9.87 -4.18 17.53
C LEU A 192 11.12 -4.52 16.70
N PHE A 193 11.29 -3.85 15.56
CA PHE A 193 12.47 -3.99 14.71
C PHE A 193 13.76 -3.55 15.42
N GLU A 194 13.74 -2.41 16.13
CA GLU A 194 14.87 -1.94 16.92
C GLU A 194 15.26 -2.94 18.02
N LYS A 195 14.27 -3.48 18.74
CA LYS A 195 14.49 -4.53 19.75
C LYS A 195 15.13 -5.77 19.13
N PHE A 196 14.61 -6.21 17.99
CA PHE A 196 15.16 -7.35 17.25
C PHE A 196 16.62 -7.13 16.84
N ILE A 197 16.94 -5.98 16.23
CA ILE A 197 18.30 -5.65 15.79
C ILE A 197 19.25 -5.60 17.00
N LYS A 198 18.83 -4.98 18.12
CA LYS A 198 19.63 -4.92 19.35
C LYS A 198 19.92 -6.32 19.90
N ALA A 199 18.92 -7.20 19.93
CA ALA A 199 19.10 -8.58 20.36
C ALA A 199 20.13 -9.32 19.48
N LYS A 200 20.04 -9.19 18.15
CA LYS A 200 20.99 -9.82 17.22
C LYS A 200 22.43 -9.36 17.43
N LYS A 201 22.67 -8.06 17.66
CA LYS A 201 24.02 -7.54 17.96
C LYS A 201 24.60 -8.15 19.24
N LEU A 202 23.78 -8.29 20.29
CA LEU A 202 24.22 -8.89 21.55
C LEU A 202 24.62 -10.36 21.40
N PHE A 203 23.95 -11.13 20.53
CA PHE A 203 24.32 -12.51 20.25
C PHE A 203 25.60 -12.64 19.42
N GLN A 204 25.86 -11.71 18.51
CA GLN A 204 27.08 -11.70 17.69
C GLN A 204 28.34 -11.36 18.51
N LEU A 205 28.21 -10.52 19.54
CA LEU A 205 29.32 -10.14 20.44
C LEU A 205 29.67 -11.21 21.50
N ARG A 206 28.85 -12.25 21.64
CA ARG A 206 29.04 -13.35 22.62
C ARG A 206 29.69 -14.61 22.00
N LYS A 207 30.05 -14.57 20.72
CA LYS A 207 30.85 -15.60 20.04
C LYS A 207 32.27 -15.08 19.84
#